data_AF-A0A1S6EVG0-F1
#
_entry.id   AF-A0A1S6EVG0-F1
#
_cell.length_a   1.000
_cell.length_b   1.000
_cell.length_c   1.000
_cell.angle_alpha   90.00
_cell.angle_beta   90.00
_cell.angle_gamma   90.00
#
_symmetry.space_group_name_H-M   'P 1'
#
loop_
_entity.id
_entity.type
_entity.pdbx_description
1 polymer ?
#
loop_
_entity_poly.entity_id
_entity_poly.type
_entity_poly.pdbx_seq_one_letter_code
_entity_poly.pdbx_strand_id
1 'polypeptide(L)' 'MGKVELNIGIDPELVEQAQRLGISIAGMDERALRLHLQKVDPAGAEARAKRWAEENAEAIKDHNRRIAERGVLSDYLRTW' A
#
# COMPACT_ATOMS: atom_id res chain seq x y z
N MET A 1 0.20 25.37 23.10
CA MET A 1 -0.39 24.68 21.94
C MET A 1 0.49 23.46 21.68
N GLY A 2 0.05 22.28 22.15
CA GLY A 2 0.90 21.09 22.27
C GLY A 2 1.23 20.47 20.91
N LYS A 3 2.50 20.08 20.74
CA LYS A 3 3.02 19.39 19.55
C LYS A 3 2.14 18.17 19.25
N VAL A 4 1.60 18.09 18.03
CA VAL A 4 0.94 16.88 17.55
C VAL A 4 2.03 15.82 17.39
N GLU A 5 2.01 14.84 18.29
CA GLU A 5 2.92 13.70 18.28
C GLU A 5 2.69 12.92 16.98
N LEU A 6 3.78 12.69 16.25
CA LEU A 6 3.79 11.93 15.00
C LEU A 6 3.16 10.55 15.24
N ASN A 7 2.06 10.28 14.55
CA ASN A 7 1.40 8.98 14.53
C ASN A 7 2.42 7.91 14.07
N ILE A 8 2.86 7.07 14.99
CA ILE A 8 3.85 5.97 14.82
C ILE A 8 3.34 4.88 13.82
N GLY A 9 2.20 5.07 13.16
CA GLY A 9 1.62 4.15 12.18
C GLY A 9 1.69 4.59 10.72
N ILE A 10 2.21 5.78 10.38
CA ILE A 10 2.26 6.22 8.97
C ILE A 10 3.56 5.76 8.34
N ASP A 11 3.44 5.07 7.20
CA ASP A 11 4.57 4.66 6.35
C ASP A 11 5.50 5.85 6.05
N PRO A 12 6.80 5.78 6.40
CA PRO A 12 7.74 6.87 6.23
C PRO A 12 7.89 7.30 4.77
N GLU A 13 7.73 6.39 3.79
CA GLU A 13 7.82 6.76 2.37
C GLU A 13 6.68 7.70 1.97
N LEU A 14 5.48 7.54 2.56
CA LEU A 14 4.35 8.44 2.33
C LEU A 14 4.60 9.84 2.91
N VAL A 15 5.26 9.92 4.06
CA VAL A 15 5.61 11.20 4.70
C VAL A 15 6.65 11.95 3.87
N GLU A 16 7.70 11.27 3.42
CA GLU A 16 8.72 11.88 2.56
C GLU A 16 8.12 12.39 1.24
N GLN A 17 7.21 11.62 0.65
CA GLN A 17 6.54 12.04 -0.58
C GLN A 17 5.62 13.24 -0.35
N ALA A 18 4.85 13.26 0.74
CA ALA A 18 4.03 14.39 1.10
C ALA A 18 4.87 15.66 1.31
N GLN A 19 6.00 15.54 2.00
CA GLN A 19 6.95 16.65 2.18
C GLN A 19 7.50 17.17 0.85
N ARG A 20 7.90 16.27 -0.07
CA ARG A 20 8.39 16.64 -1.41
C ARG A 20 7.35 17.40 -2.22
N LEU A 21 6.08 17.02 -2.08
CA LEU A 21 4.96 17.62 -2.78
C LEU A 21 4.34 18.83 -2.04
N GLY A 22 4.88 19.20 -0.87
CA GLY A 22 4.35 20.30 -0.05
C GLY A 22 2.96 20.03 0.54
N ILE A 23 2.56 18.76 0.64
CA ILE A 23 1.25 18.34 1.15
C ILE A 23 1.31 18.27 2.68
N SER A 24 0.37 18.96 3.33
CA SER A 24 0.21 18.88 4.78
C SER A 24 -0.37 17.52 5.19
N ILE A 25 0.32 16.83 6.09
CA ILE A 25 -0.13 15.57 6.72
C ILE A 25 -0.96 15.81 7.99
N ALA A 26 -1.09 17.05 8.45
CA ALA A 26 -1.76 17.36 9.70
C ALA A 26 -3.25 16.99 9.64
N GLY A 27 -3.69 16.15 10.58
CA GLY A 27 -5.08 15.66 10.64
C GLY A 27 -5.42 14.57 9.63
N MET A 28 -4.45 14.07 8.85
CA MET A 28 -4.65 12.91 7.98
C MET A 28 -4.23 11.62 8.68
N ASP A 29 -5.05 10.57 8.55
CA ASP A 29 -4.59 9.21 8.78
C ASP A 29 -3.82 8.67 7.56
N GLU A 30 -3.14 7.53 7.71
CA GLU A 30 -2.32 6.94 6.65
C GLU A 30 -3.13 6.64 5.38
N ARG A 31 -4.38 6.20 5.53
CA ARG A 31 -5.25 5.85 4.41
C ARG A 31 -5.62 7.10 3.62
N ALA A 32 -6.00 8.17 4.31
CA ALA A 32 -6.31 9.46 3.72
C ALA A 32 -5.08 10.03 3.00
N LEU A 33 -3.91 9.94 3.62
CA LEU A 33 -2.65 10.37 3.02
C LEU A 33 -2.32 9.58 1.75
N ARG A 34 -2.42 8.25 1.79
CA ARG A 34 -2.16 7.37 0.64
C ARG A 34 -3.11 7.66 -0.53
N LEU A 35 -4.41 7.83 -0.25
CA LEU A 35 -5.41 8.20 -1.27
C LEU A 35 -5.15 9.58 -1.85
N HIS A 36 -4.73 10.54 -1.03
CA HIS A 36 -4.41 11.88 -1.51
C HIS A 36 -3.17 11.87 -2.41
N LEU A 37 -2.11 11.17 -1.99
CA LEU A 37 -0.89 11.00 -2.78
C LEU A 37 -1.13 10.27 -4.10
N GLN A 38 -2.00 9.26 -4.13
CA GLN A 38 -2.40 8.59 -5.38
C GLN A 38 -3.05 9.55 -6.39
N LYS A 39 -3.80 10.54 -5.92
CA LYS A 39 -4.46 11.52 -6.79
C LYS A 39 -3.50 12.60 -7.29
N VAL A 40 -2.60 13.07 -6.43
CA VAL A 40 -1.69 14.18 -6.73
C VAL A 40 -0.45 13.72 -7.48
N ASP A 41 0.03 12.50 -7.21
CA ASP A 41 1.22 11.90 -7.82
C ASP A 41 0.96 10.43 -8.19
N PRO A 42 0.23 10.18 -9.29
CA PRO A 42 -0.05 8.83 -9.76
C PRO A 42 1.22 8.09 -10.18
N ALA A 43 2.21 8.79 -10.75
CA ALA A 43 3.47 8.19 -11.17
C ALA A 43 4.28 7.67 -9.97
N GLY A 44 4.35 8.43 -8.87
CA GLY A 44 4.95 7.95 -7.62
C GLY A 44 4.21 6.76 -7.03
N ALA A 45 2.87 6.75 -7.10
CA ALA A 45 2.06 5.61 -6.64
C ALA A 45 2.33 4.34 -7.46
N GLU A 46 2.44 4.45 -8.78
CA GLU A 46 2.81 3.34 -9.66
C GLU A 46 4.23 2.83 -9.37
N ALA A 47 5.19 3.74 -9.18
CA ALA A 47 6.57 3.37 -8.86
C ALA A 47 6.67 2.60 -7.52
N ARG A 48 5.86 2.97 -6.51
CA ARG A 48 5.77 2.21 -5.26
C ARG A 48 5.11 0.85 -5.45
N ALA A 49 4.00 0.79 -6.19
CA ALA A 49 3.32 -0.47 -6.47
C ALA A 49 4.24 -1.46 -7.23
N LYS A 50 5.03 -0.96 -8.18
CA LYS A 50 6.03 -1.75 -8.90
C LYS A 50 7.12 -2.29 -7.97
N ARG A 51 7.71 -1.45 -7.13
CA ARG A 51 8.74 -1.87 -6.16
C ARG A 51 8.21 -2.91 -5.18
N TRP A 52 7.00 -2.69 -4.64
CA TRP A 52 6.35 -3.68 -3.78
C TRP A 52 6.16 -5.02 -4.51
N ALA A 53 5.71 -4.99 -5.77
CA ALA A 53 5.53 -6.21 -6.56
C ALA A 53 6.86 -6.94 -6.83
N GLU A 54 7.95 -6.21 -7.06
CA GLU A 54 9.30 -6.76 -7.23
C GLU A 54 9.81 -7.40 -5.92
N GLU A 55 9.68 -6.70 -4.79
CA GLU A 55 10.07 -7.20 -3.46
C GLU A 55 9.29 -8.45 -3.05
N ASN A 56 8.02 -8.53 -3.45
CA ASN A 56 7.13 -9.63 -3.09
C ASN A 56 7.00 -10.68 -4.20
N ALA A 57 7.81 -10.59 -5.27
CA ALA A 57 7.65 -11.43 -6.46
C ALA A 57 7.72 -12.93 -6.15
N GLU A 58 8.66 -13.36 -5.30
CA GLU A 58 8.80 -14.77 -4.90
C GLU A 58 7.62 -15.25 -4.03
N ALA A 59 7.15 -14.41 -3.10
CA ALA A 59 5.99 -14.74 -2.26
C ALA A 59 4.71 -14.85 -3.11
N ILE A 60 4.52 -13.93 -4.07
CA ILE A 60 3.42 -13.96 -5.03
C ILE A 60 3.50 -15.23 -5.88
N LYS A 61 4.69 -15.60 -6.36
CA LYS A 61 4.91 -16.81 -7.16
C LYS A 61 4.61 -18.08 -6.38
N ASP A 62 5.07 -18.18 -5.14
CA ASP A 62 4.77 -19.33 -4.27
C ASP A 62 3.27 -19.44 -3.98
N HIS A 63 2.61 -18.33 -3.66
CA HIS A 63 1.17 -18.27 -3.48
C HIS A 63 0.43 -18.75 -4.74
N ASN A 64 0.78 -18.20 -5.91
CA ASN A 64 0.18 -18.55 -7.18
C ASN A 64 0.37 -20.03 -7.51
N ARG A 65 1.55 -20.59 -7.24
CA ARG A 65 1.82 -22.03 -7.37
C ARG A 65 0.90 -22.85 -6.48
N ARG A 66 0.77 -22.49 -5.20
CA ARG A 66 -0.13 -23.17 -4.26
C ARG A 66 -1.58 -23.13 -4.74
N ILE A 67 -2.04 -21.99 -5.25
CA ILE A 67 -3.39 -21.86 -5.82
C ILE A 67 -3.55 -22.73 -7.07
N ALA A 68 -2.58 -22.75 -7.98
CA ALA A 68 -2.63 -23.60 -9.17
C ALA A 68 -2.67 -25.10 -8.83
N GLU A 69 -1.92 -25.52 -7.81
CA GLU A 69 -1.85 -26.93 -7.38
C GLU A 69 -3.07 -27.38 -6.57
N ARG A 70 -3.63 -26.52 -5.72
CA ARG A 70 -4.60 -26.89 -4.68
C ARG A 70 -5.96 -26.20 -4.78
N GLY A 71 -6.09 -25.24 -5.70
CA GLY A 71 -7.24 -24.35 -5.79
C GLY A 71 -7.29 -23.33 -4.66
N VAL A 72 -8.36 -22.53 -4.68
CA VAL A 72 -8.76 -21.63 -3.58
C VAL A 72 -9.77 -22.34 -2.68
N LEU A 73 -9.90 -21.89 -1.43
CA LEU A 73 -10.88 -22.48 -0.49
C LEU A 73 -12.31 -22.42 -1.06
N SER A 74 -12.64 -21.37 -1.79
CA SER A 74 -13.96 -21.20 -2.40
C SER A 74 -14.27 -22.23 -3.47
N ASP A 75 -13.29 -22.91 -4.05
CA ASP A 75 -13.53 -23.96 -5.05
C ASP A 75 -14.28 -25.16 -4.44
N TYR A 76 -14.11 -25.38 -3.14
CA TYR A 76 -14.81 -26.44 -2.39
C TYR A 76 -16.18 -25.98 -1.85
N LEU A 77 -16.49 -24.68 -1.93
CA LEU A 77 -17.70 -24.08 -1.38
C LEU A 77 -18.63 -23.50 -2.46
N ARG A 78 -18.16 -23.33 -3.70
CA ARG A 78 -18.99 -22.94 -4.83
C ARG A 78 -19.80 -24.13 -5.30
N THR A 79 -21.10 -24.08 -5.02
CA THR A 79 -22.08 -25.08 -5.45
C THR A 79 -22.80 -24.71 -6.75
N TRP A 80 -22.53 -23.52 -7.33
CA TRP A 80 -23.02 -23.05 -8.63
C TRP A 80 -22.24 -21.83 -9.10
#